data_AF-A0A4Q1ZYM3-F1
#
_entry.id   AF-A0A4Q1ZYM3-F1
#
_cell.length_a   1.000
_cell.length_b   1.000
_cell.length_c   1.000
_cell.angle_alpha   90.00
_cell.angle_beta   90.00
_cell.angle_gamma   90.00
#
_symmetry.space_group_name_H-M   'P 1'
#
loop_
_entity.id
_entity.type
_entity.pdbx_description
1 polymer ?
#
loop_
_entity_poly.entity_id
_entity_poly.type
_entity_poly.pdbx_seq_one_letter_code
_entity_poly.pdbx_strand_id
1 'polypeptide(L)'
;MTRKINLLLLLFLIAGITFAETPIIYQASIEVLTPQEFNCFAITPELYHLSRNQLGDIRIFNQSKIEIPYFIQRLEPKKMNIISESTLTPIGARREKDRDVYDFKTASTEDQDIFLSALEVQVNTPADYLFEAQIWGSYNQEDFTWITTEPIYRVTGGKQSLITFKSEVDYIYYRVTTDQAKSDLVDMSVQGIRYTDKLLMPSSSSIIQADYQVEEQEKQTQITITDYANLPITKLILHADGRFFRNVTVDYYSLDMKFKTYRATLSQTPEMGSGAIKLPETFTDYQKIVLTISNGDNAPLDLSSIDLEYTPDYLYFENQTDGTFRLQLGDESVEAPVYDIGYFKDEISAKTQVNSKVAHVEKIDKSDEELLDSSMSDRLKRTLLNGVIILAGAVLIFISLKAVKNK
;
A
#
# COMPACT_ATOMS: atom_id res chain seq x y z
N MET A 1 7.01 52.69 33.75
CA MET A 1 6.36 51.89 32.69
C MET A 1 7.32 51.45 31.57
N THR A 2 8.60 51.80 31.63
CA THR A 2 9.63 51.60 30.59
C THR A 2 10.38 50.26 30.66
N ARG A 3 10.33 49.53 31.79
CA ARG A 3 10.99 48.21 31.92
C ARG A 3 10.22 47.03 31.30
N LYS A 4 8.90 47.15 31.08
CA LYS A 4 8.08 46.05 30.52
C LYS A 4 8.11 45.96 28.99
N ILE A 5 8.45 47.06 28.29
CA ILE A 5 8.48 47.11 26.81
C ILE A 5 9.78 46.50 26.24
N ASN A 6 10.91 46.64 26.94
CA ASN A 6 12.18 46.03 26.51
C ASN A 6 12.18 44.50 26.60
N LEU A 7 11.33 43.90 27.45
CA LEU A 7 11.24 42.45 27.59
C LEU A 7 10.42 41.82 26.44
N LEU A 8 9.41 42.53 25.93
CA LEU A 8 8.56 42.04 24.83
C LEU A 8 9.29 42.05 23.47
N LEU A 9 10.19 43.03 23.26
CA LEU A 9 11.03 43.14 22.06
C LEU A 9 12.16 42.10 22.02
N LEU A 10 12.67 41.67 23.18
CA LEU A 10 13.67 40.59 23.26
C LEU A 10 13.04 39.21 23.00
N LEU A 11 11.78 39.02 23.39
CA LEU A 11 11.02 37.78 23.15
C LEU A 11 10.63 37.57 21.69
N PHE A 12 10.45 38.65 20.92
CA PHE A 12 10.14 38.55 19.49
C PHE A 12 11.37 38.26 18.60
N LEU A 13 12.59 38.56 19.07
CA LEU A 13 13.81 38.28 18.32
C LEU A 13 14.28 36.83 18.41
N ILE A 14 13.81 36.08 19.41
CA ILE A 14 14.20 34.68 19.66
C ILE A 14 13.21 33.68 19.03
N ALA A 15 12.01 34.11 18.62
CA ALA A 15 10.96 33.24 18.12
C ALA A 15 11.07 32.84 16.63
N GLY A 16 12.16 33.18 15.93
CA GLY A 16 12.23 33.10 14.47
C GLY A 16 13.28 32.15 13.88
N ILE A 17 14.01 31.38 14.69
CA ILE A 17 14.96 30.38 14.16
C ILE A 17 14.32 29.00 14.31
N THR A 18 13.34 28.71 13.46
CA THR A 18 13.03 27.31 13.15
C THR A 18 14.19 26.81 12.30
N PHE A 19 15.12 26.08 12.91
CA PHE A 19 15.99 25.20 12.13
C PHE A 19 15.05 24.18 11.50
N ALA A 20 14.78 24.32 10.21
CA ALA A 20 14.23 23.19 9.45
C ALA A 20 15.31 22.12 9.52
N GLU A 21 15.06 21.04 10.26
CA GLU A 21 15.92 19.87 10.20
C GLU A 21 16.01 19.45 8.74
N THR A 22 17.23 19.33 8.22
CA THR A 22 17.45 18.82 6.87
C THR A 22 16.90 17.40 6.84
N PRO A 23 15.99 17.06 5.89
CA PRO A 23 15.43 15.72 5.83
C PRO A 23 16.58 14.73 5.68
N ILE A 24 16.55 13.68 6.51
CA ILE A 24 17.53 12.60 6.47
C ILE A 24 17.24 11.80 5.20
N ILE A 25 18.17 11.83 4.25
CA ILE A 25 18.08 11.02 3.03
C ILE A 25 18.99 9.82 3.18
N TYR A 26 18.52 8.69 2.67
CA TYR A 26 19.24 7.45 2.56
C TYR A 26 19.47 7.12 1.09
N GLN A 27 20.57 6.43 0.77
CA GLN A 27 20.86 5.93 -0.56
C GLN A 27 21.34 4.48 -0.53
N ALA A 28 21.10 3.76 -1.62
CA ALA A 28 21.68 2.45 -1.85
C ALA A 28 21.98 2.24 -3.34
N SER A 29 22.97 1.41 -3.66
CA SER A 29 23.16 0.95 -5.04
C SER A 29 22.23 -0.21 -5.34
N ILE A 30 21.70 -0.29 -6.57
CA ILE A 30 20.92 -1.43 -7.04
C ILE A 30 21.82 -2.28 -7.93
N GLU A 31 22.04 -3.53 -7.53
CA GLU A 31 22.83 -4.51 -8.29
C GLU A 31 21.88 -5.32 -9.18
N VAL A 32 22.01 -5.15 -10.51
CA VAL A 32 21.29 -5.95 -11.50
C VAL A 32 22.10 -7.21 -11.80
N LEU A 33 21.55 -8.37 -11.44
CA LEU A 33 22.19 -9.68 -11.58
C LEU A 33 22.10 -10.21 -13.01
N THR A 34 20.92 -10.06 -13.64
CA THR A 34 20.66 -10.49 -15.02
C THR A 34 19.84 -9.41 -15.75
N PRO A 35 20.50 -8.51 -16.51
CA PRO A 35 19.83 -7.41 -17.20
C PRO A 35 18.72 -7.88 -18.15
N GLN A 36 17.55 -7.27 -18.02
CA GLN A 36 16.38 -7.49 -18.88
C GLN A 36 15.88 -6.14 -19.39
N GLU A 37 14.78 -6.11 -20.15
CA GLU A 37 14.11 -4.85 -20.52
C GLU A 37 13.63 -4.09 -19.27
N PHE A 38 13.04 -4.84 -18.34
CA PHE A 38 12.66 -4.36 -17.01
C PHE A 38 13.39 -5.16 -15.94
N ASN A 39 13.78 -4.46 -14.87
CA ASN A 39 14.42 -5.04 -13.71
C ASN A 39 13.46 -5.04 -12.51
N CYS A 40 13.64 -5.98 -11.59
CA CYS A 40 12.79 -6.18 -10.43
C CYS A 40 13.60 -6.58 -9.19
N PHE A 41 13.28 -5.98 -8.05
CA PHE A 41 13.73 -6.42 -6.72
C PHE A 41 12.59 -6.39 -5.70
N ALA A 42 12.70 -7.24 -4.68
CA ALA A 42 11.79 -7.23 -3.52
C ALA A 42 12.15 -6.10 -2.55
N ILE A 43 11.16 -5.36 -2.06
CA ILE A 43 11.36 -4.35 -1.03
C ILE A 43 11.76 -5.04 0.27
N THR A 44 12.91 -4.65 0.84
CA THR A 44 13.45 -5.25 2.06
C THR A 44 12.85 -4.59 3.32
N PRO A 45 12.91 -5.24 4.49
CA PRO A 45 12.45 -4.65 5.75
C PRO A 45 13.15 -3.32 6.08
N GLU A 46 14.44 -3.20 5.76
CA GLU A 46 15.21 -1.98 5.92
C GLU A 46 14.64 -0.83 5.06
N LEU A 47 14.25 -1.11 3.81
CA LEU A 47 13.63 -0.10 2.95
C LEU A 47 12.25 0.33 3.45
N TYR A 48 11.41 -0.61 3.93
CA TYR A 48 10.14 -0.25 4.57
C TYR A 48 10.36 0.68 5.77
N HIS A 49 11.29 0.31 6.65
CA HIS A 49 11.58 1.06 7.87
C HIS A 49 12.07 2.48 7.60
N LEU A 50 12.97 2.64 6.61
CA LEU A 50 13.58 3.93 6.28
C LEU A 50 12.69 4.79 5.37
N SER A 51 11.72 4.20 4.68
CA SER A 51 10.80 4.92 3.79
C SER A 51 9.80 5.77 4.54
N ARG A 52 9.34 6.81 3.86
CA ARG A 52 8.28 7.74 4.26
C ARG A 52 7.13 7.64 3.26
N ASN A 53 5.97 8.16 3.65
CA ASN A 53 4.80 8.23 2.76
C ASN A 53 4.44 6.88 2.09
N GLN A 54 4.55 5.76 2.83
CA GLN A 54 4.24 4.40 2.34
C GLN A 54 5.00 4.03 1.05
N LEU A 55 6.34 4.18 1.07
CA LEU A 55 7.25 4.00 -0.08
C LEU A 55 7.14 5.09 -1.17
N GLY A 56 6.32 6.13 -0.97
CA GLY A 56 6.13 7.22 -1.94
C GLY A 56 7.35 8.13 -2.09
N ASP A 57 8.27 8.09 -1.13
CA ASP A 57 9.51 8.84 -1.14
C ASP A 57 10.66 8.16 -1.88
N ILE A 58 10.45 6.93 -2.37
CA ILE A 58 11.48 6.20 -3.12
C ILE A 58 11.76 6.89 -4.46
N ARG A 59 13.03 6.98 -4.82
CA ARG A 59 13.51 7.51 -6.09
C ARG A 59 14.60 6.62 -6.63
N ILE A 60 14.62 6.38 -7.94
CA ILE A 60 15.69 5.64 -8.61
C ILE A 60 16.37 6.59 -9.58
N PHE A 61 17.69 6.66 -9.53
CA PHE A 61 18.50 7.48 -10.41
C PHE A 61 19.53 6.62 -11.13
N ASN A 62 19.82 6.96 -12.39
CA ASN A 62 21.00 6.42 -13.07
C ASN A 62 22.28 7.16 -12.68
N GLN A 63 23.41 6.78 -13.28
CA GLN A 63 24.70 7.41 -13.04
C GLN A 63 24.72 8.92 -13.39
N SER A 64 23.87 9.34 -14.32
CA SER A 64 23.74 10.74 -14.75
C SER A 64 22.80 11.57 -13.86
N LYS A 65 22.34 11.02 -12.72
CA LYS A 65 21.34 11.62 -11.82
C LYS A 65 19.99 11.88 -12.50
N ILE A 66 19.69 11.15 -13.57
CA ILE A 66 18.38 11.19 -14.21
C ILE A 66 17.49 10.17 -13.51
N GLU A 67 16.29 10.60 -13.13
CA GLU A 67 15.32 9.75 -12.47
C GLU A 67 14.79 8.68 -13.45
N ILE A 68 14.70 7.44 -12.97
CA ILE A 68 14.27 6.28 -13.74
C ILE A 68 12.83 5.94 -13.36
N PRO A 69 11.89 5.91 -14.32
CA PRO A 69 10.52 5.50 -14.09
C PRO A 69 10.43 4.10 -13.50
N TYR A 70 9.53 3.95 -12.52
CA TYR A 70 9.30 2.67 -11.85
C TYR A 70 7.84 2.54 -11.41
N PHE A 71 7.43 1.33 -11.00
CA PHE A 71 6.21 1.13 -10.22
C PHE A 71 6.44 0.13 -9.09
N ILE A 72 5.67 0.26 -8.02
CA ILE A 72 5.65 -0.69 -6.90
C ILE A 72 4.41 -1.58 -7.06
N GLN A 73 4.64 -2.86 -7.28
CA GLN A 73 3.60 -3.87 -7.25
C GLN A 73 3.33 -4.25 -5.80
N ARG A 74 2.24 -3.74 -5.26
CA ARG A 74 1.75 -4.17 -3.95
C ARG A 74 1.17 -5.57 -4.05
N LEU A 75 1.69 -6.46 -3.22
CA LEU A 75 1.20 -7.83 -3.11
C LEU A 75 0.15 -7.91 -2.02
N GLU A 76 -0.97 -7.22 -2.26
CA GLU A 76 -2.13 -7.34 -1.39
C GLU A 76 -2.69 -8.76 -1.50
N PRO A 77 -3.15 -9.35 -0.38
CA PRO A 77 -3.82 -10.62 -0.44
C PRO A 77 -5.04 -10.49 -1.34
N LYS A 78 -4.94 -11.05 -2.54
CA LYS A 78 -6.07 -11.12 -3.45
C LYS A 78 -7.06 -12.06 -2.78
N LYS A 79 -8.30 -11.62 -2.57
CA LYS A 79 -9.39 -12.59 -2.46
C LYS A 79 -9.32 -13.46 -3.71
N MET A 80 -9.87 -14.68 -3.66
CA MET A 80 -10.18 -15.54 -4.82
C MET A 80 -9.25 -16.75 -5.03
N ASN A 81 -9.40 -17.82 -4.22
CA ASN A 81 -9.33 -19.16 -4.83
C ASN A 81 -10.68 -19.44 -5.49
N ILE A 82 -10.66 -19.92 -6.73
CA ILE A 82 -11.85 -20.46 -7.39
C ILE A 82 -12.21 -21.76 -6.68
N ILE A 83 -13.36 -21.78 -6.00
CA ILE A 83 -13.92 -23.00 -5.40
C ILE A 83 -14.51 -23.86 -6.50
N SER A 84 -15.23 -23.23 -7.42
CA SER A 84 -15.96 -23.90 -8.48
C SER A 84 -16.23 -22.95 -9.62
N GLU A 85 -16.28 -23.52 -10.82
CA GLU A 85 -16.72 -22.86 -12.03
C GLU A 85 -17.99 -23.54 -12.53
N SER A 86 -18.94 -22.75 -13.02
CA SER A 86 -20.17 -23.24 -13.62
C SER A 86 -20.37 -22.56 -14.96
N THR A 87 -20.32 -23.31 -16.06
CA THR A 87 -20.69 -22.76 -17.36
C THR A 87 -22.19 -22.45 -17.35
N LEU A 88 -22.54 -21.20 -17.62
CA LEU A 88 -23.93 -20.80 -17.75
C LEU A 88 -24.43 -21.14 -19.15
N THR A 89 -25.61 -21.73 -19.22
CA THR A 89 -26.24 -22.11 -20.50
C THR A 89 -26.93 -20.90 -21.13
N PRO A 90 -26.64 -20.55 -22.39
CA PRO A 90 -27.32 -19.46 -23.06
C PRO A 90 -28.79 -19.84 -23.33
N ILE A 91 -29.71 -18.93 -23.01
CA ILE A 91 -31.15 -19.06 -23.26
C ILE A 91 -31.53 -18.35 -24.55
N GLY A 92 -31.00 -17.14 -24.73
CA GLY A 92 -31.29 -16.34 -25.92
C GLY A 92 -30.59 -14.99 -25.88
N ALA A 93 -30.42 -14.42 -27.08
CA ALA A 93 -29.92 -13.07 -27.27
C ALA A 93 -30.93 -12.28 -28.10
N ARG A 94 -31.12 -11.01 -27.77
CA ARG A 94 -32.02 -10.11 -28.50
C ARG A 94 -31.51 -8.67 -28.47
N ARG A 95 -31.88 -7.91 -29.49
CA ARG A 95 -31.64 -6.48 -29.56
C ARG A 95 -32.88 -5.73 -29.13
N GLU A 96 -32.75 -4.88 -28.12
CA GLU A 96 -33.78 -3.93 -27.70
C GLU A 96 -33.43 -2.52 -28.22
N LYS A 97 -34.26 -1.51 -27.94
CA LYS A 97 -34.15 -0.17 -28.57
C LYS A 97 -32.82 0.53 -28.28
N ASP A 98 -32.26 0.33 -27.08
CA ASP A 98 -31.11 1.06 -26.53
C ASP A 98 -29.98 0.14 -26.05
N ARG A 99 -30.17 -1.19 -26.12
CA ARG A 99 -29.25 -2.18 -25.54
C ARG A 99 -29.36 -3.52 -26.26
N ASP A 100 -28.31 -4.32 -26.13
CA ASP A 100 -28.34 -5.74 -26.46
C ASP A 100 -28.50 -6.55 -25.17
N VAL A 101 -29.29 -7.62 -25.23
CA VAL A 101 -29.67 -8.42 -24.06
C VAL A 101 -29.36 -9.89 -24.29
N TYR A 102 -28.64 -10.47 -23.33
CA TYR A 102 -28.19 -11.86 -23.32
C TYR A 102 -28.66 -12.54 -22.03
N ASP A 103 -29.52 -13.55 -22.16
CA ASP A 103 -30.08 -14.29 -21.03
C ASP A 103 -29.41 -15.66 -20.90
N PHE A 104 -29.04 -16.02 -19.67
CA PHE A 104 -28.31 -17.22 -19.32
C PHE A 104 -28.95 -17.93 -18.12
N LYS A 105 -28.82 -19.26 -18.05
CA LYS A 105 -29.28 -20.09 -16.93
C LYS A 105 -28.12 -20.82 -16.28
N THR A 106 -28.06 -20.82 -14.95
CA THR A 106 -27.09 -21.62 -14.21
C THR A 106 -27.39 -23.11 -14.32
N ALA A 107 -26.38 -23.96 -14.10
CA ALA A 107 -26.54 -25.41 -14.08
C ALA A 107 -27.22 -25.93 -12.79
N SER A 108 -27.92 -25.08 -12.03
CA SER A 108 -28.54 -25.46 -10.76
C SER A 108 -29.57 -26.58 -10.98
N THR A 109 -29.39 -27.69 -10.29
CA THR A 109 -30.42 -28.72 -10.11
C THR A 109 -31.28 -28.34 -8.92
N GLU A 110 -32.56 -28.76 -8.89
CA GLU A 110 -33.58 -28.37 -7.90
C GLU A 110 -33.19 -28.52 -6.41
N ASP A 111 -32.07 -29.21 -6.10
CA ASP A 111 -31.57 -29.47 -4.75
C ASP A 111 -30.25 -28.75 -4.38
N GLN A 112 -29.69 -27.87 -5.23
CA GLN A 112 -28.44 -27.15 -4.92
C GLN A 112 -28.45 -25.68 -5.35
N ASP A 113 -28.38 -24.79 -4.37
CA ASP A 113 -28.11 -23.36 -4.56
C ASP A 113 -26.67 -23.15 -5.06
N ILE A 114 -26.53 -22.54 -6.24
CA ILE A 114 -25.22 -22.20 -6.80
C ILE A 114 -24.91 -20.74 -6.45
N PHE A 115 -24.09 -20.55 -5.42
CA PHE A 115 -23.55 -19.24 -5.09
C PHE A 115 -22.42 -18.87 -6.05
N LEU A 116 -22.54 -17.70 -6.67
CA LEU A 116 -21.54 -17.10 -7.56
C LEU A 116 -21.02 -15.80 -6.94
N SER A 117 -19.71 -15.58 -7.09
CA SER A 117 -19.01 -14.38 -6.65
C SER A 117 -18.60 -13.49 -7.82
N ALA A 118 -18.56 -14.03 -9.04
CA ALA A 118 -18.25 -13.31 -10.26
C ALA A 118 -18.80 -14.02 -11.50
N LEU A 119 -18.84 -13.30 -12.62
CA LEU A 119 -19.02 -13.85 -13.97
C LEU A 119 -17.80 -13.52 -14.82
N GLU A 120 -17.25 -14.51 -15.50
CA GLU A 120 -16.36 -14.29 -16.64
C GLU A 120 -17.19 -14.28 -17.93
N VAL A 121 -17.24 -13.11 -18.57
CA VAL A 121 -17.98 -12.85 -19.81
C VAL A 121 -17.01 -12.83 -20.97
N GLN A 122 -17.11 -13.83 -21.84
CA GLN A 122 -16.28 -13.96 -23.03
C GLN A 122 -17.09 -13.62 -24.27
N VAL A 123 -16.66 -12.58 -24.98
CA VAL A 123 -17.22 -12.21 -26.30
C VAL A 123 -16.43 -12.95 -27.39
N ASN A 124 -17.12 -13.83 -28.11
CA ASN A 124 -16.53 -14.76 -29.08
C ASN A 124 -16.37 -14.11 -30.46
N THR A 125 -15.61 -13.03 -30.50
CA THR A 125 -15.22 -12.32 -31.72
C THR A 125 -13.68 -12.22 -31.76
N PRO A 126 -13.05 -12.10 -32.95
CA PRO A 126 -11.63 -11.72 -33.04
C PRO A 126 -11.41 -10.20 -33.05
N ALA A 127 -12.46 -9.38 -33.25
CA ALA A 127 -12.35 -7.92 -33.33
C ALA A 127 -12.24 -7.25 -31.95
N ASP A 128 -11.60 -6.09 -31.87
CA ASP A 128 -11.58 -5.30 -30.63
C ASP A 128 -12.99 -4.85 -30.25
N TYR A 129 -13.28 -4.84 -28.95
CA TYR A 129 -14.59 -4.44 -28.41
C TYR A 129 -14.42 -3.75 -27.06
N LEU A 130 -15.39 -2.90 -26.74
CA LEU A 130 -15.59 -2.25 -25.45
C LEU A 130 -17.10 -2.11 -25.26
N PHE A 131 -17.62 -2.70 -24.19
CA PHE A 131 -19.02 -2.60 -23.81
C PHE A 131 -19.16 -2.22 -22.34
N GLU A 132 -20.20 -1.46 -22.01
CA GLU A 132 -20.65 -1.29 -20.64
C GLU A 132 -21.66 -2.40 -20.30
N ALA A 133 -21.23 -3.41 -19.54
CA ALA A 133 -22.05 -4.57 -19.23
C ALA A 133 -22.80 -4.37 -17.90
N GLN A 134 -24.12 -4.42 -17.94
CA GLN A 134 -24.97 -4.48 -16.75
C GLN A 134 -25.39 -5.93 -16.49
N ILE A 135 -25.23 -6.38 -15.25
CA ILE A 135 -25.56 -7.73 -14.82
C ILE A 135 -26.80 -7.69 -13.95
N TRP A 136 -27.76 -8.55 -14.28
CA TRP A 136 -29.01 -8.72 -13.57
C TRP A 136 -29.21 -10.19 -13.22
N GLY A 137 -29.86 -10.46 -12.09
CA GLY A 137 -30.20 -11.80 -11.62
C GLY A 137 -31.70 -12.00 -11.44
N SER A 138 -32.19 -13.20 -11.68
CA SER A 138 -33.59 -13.58 -11.48
C SER A 138 -33.71 -15.03 -11.01
N TYR A 139 -34.72 -15.32 -10.20
CA TYR A 139 -35.07 -16.70 -9.82
C TYR A 139 -36.14 -17.31 -10.73
N ASN A 140 -36.90 -16.50 -11.47
CA ASN A 140 -38.07 -16.94 -12.26
C ASN A 140 -38.02 -16.54 -13.75
N GLN A 141 -36.94 -15.89 -14.20
CA GLN A 141 -36.77 -15.36 -15.56
C GLN A 141 -37.73 -14.20 -15.92
N GLU A 142 -38.53 -13.71 -14.98
CA GLU A 142 -39.48 -12.62 -15.20
C GLU A 142 -39.02 -11.37 -14.42
N ASP A 143 -38.75 -11.55 -13.13
CA ASP A 143 -38.36 -10.48 -12.21
C ASP A 143 -36.84 -10.42 -12.09
N PHE A 144 -36.22 -9.45 -12.76
CA PHE A 144 -34.78 -9.24 -12.74
C PHE A 144 -34.38 -8.15 -11.74
N THR A 145 -33.41 -8.48 -10.88
CA THR A 145 -32.78 -7.57 -9.92
C THR A 145 -31.39 -7.18 -10.42
N TRP A 146 -31.08 -5.90 -10.39
CA TRP A 146 -29.75 -5.39 -10.75
C TRP A 146 -28.68 -5.88 -9.77
N ILE A 147 -27.54 -6.35 -10.28
CA ILE A 147 -26.39 -6.82 -9.47
C ILE A 147 -25.25 -5.81 -9.52
N THR A 148 -24.75 -5.51 -10.73
CA THR A 148 -23.61 -4.59 -10.93
C THR A 148 -23.55 -4.08 -12.36
N THR A 149 -22.64 -3.13 -12.62
CA THR A 149 -22.31 -2.62 -13.95
C THR A 149 -20.80 -2.45 -14.04
N GLU A 150 -20.17 -3.10 -15.01
CA GLU A 150 -18.73 -3.11 -15.20
C GLU A 150 -18.40 -3.12 -16.71
N PRO A 151 -17.31 -2.48 -17.15
CA PRO A 151 -16.91 -2.55 -18.55
C PRO A 151 -16.31 -3.93 -18.88
N ILE A 152 -16.65 -4.46 -20.06
CA ILE A 152 -15.95 -5.61 -20.66
C ILE A 152 -15.30 -5.17 -21.95
N TYR A 153 -14.03 -5.53 -22.15
CA TYR A 153 -13.29 -5.12 -23.33
C TYR A 153 -12.15 -6.05 -23.69
N ARG A 154 -11.81 -6.03 -24.98
CA ARG A 154 -10.53 -6.49 -25.50
C ARG A 154 -10.06 -5.48 -26.52
N VAL A 155 -8.94 -4.84 -26.22
CA VAL A 155 -8.26 -3.89 -27.11
C VAL A 155 -6.77 -4.21 -27.14
N THR A 156 -6.06 -3.69 -28.13
CA THR A 156 -4.59 -3.79 -28.14
C THR A 156 -4.01 -3.20 -26.84
N GLY A 157 -3.34 -4.03 -26.03
CA GLY A 157 -2.75 -3.63 -24.74
C GLY A 157 -3.59 -3.94 -23.50
N GLY A 158 -4.79 -4.50 -23.61
CA GLY A 158 -5.57 -4.85 -22.42
C GLY A 158 -6.84 -5.66 -22.67
N LYS A 159 -7.21 -6.47 -21.68
CA LYS A 159 -8.49 -7.21 -21.65
C LYS A 159 -9.13 -7.12 -20.27
N GLN A 160 -10.45 -7.05 -20.23
CA GLN A 160 -11.26 -7.22 -19.04
C GLN A 160 -12.50 -8.04 -19.40
N SER A 161 -12.62 -9.23 -18.82
CA SER A 161 -13.75 -10.15 -19.01
C SER A 161 -14.39 -10.56 -17.68
N LEU A 162 -13.75 -10.26 -16.56
CA LEU A 162 -14.20 -10.69 -15.23
C LEU A 162 -15.01 -9.58 -14.56
N ILE A 163 -16.24 -9.91 -14.16
CA ILE A 163 -17.16 -9.03 -13.44
C ILE A 163 -17.38 -9.59 -12.04
N THR A 164 -16.83 -8.93 -11.03
CA THR A 164 -16.93 -9.35 -9.62
C THR A 164 -18.14 -8.73 -8.94
N PHE A 165 -18.83 -9.53 -8.11
CA PHE A 165 -19.97 -9.07 -7.33
C PHE A 165 -19.55 -8.53 -5.95
N LYS A 166 -20.35 -7.62 -5.39
CA LYS A 166 -20.11 -7.08 -4.04
C LYS A 166 -20.33 -8.11 -2.93
N SER A 167 -21.18 -9.10 -3.19
CA SER A 167 -21.51 -10.22 -2.32
C SER A 167 -21.83 -11.45 -3.17
N GLU A 168 -21.69 -12.66 -2.61
CA GLU A 168 -22.19 -13.87 -3.28
C GLU A 168 -23.68 -13.75 -3.58
N VAL A 169 -24.11 -14.26 -4.73
CA VAL A 169 -25.50 -14.31 -5.20
C VAL A 169 -25.82 -15.69 -5.75
N ASP A 170 -27.07 -16.12 -5.68
CA ASP A 170 -27.53 -17.49 -5.98
C ASP A 170 -28.66 -17.53 -7.02
N TYR A 171 -28.70 -16.56 -7.94
CA TYR A 171 -29.74 -16.50 -8.96
C TYR A 171 -29.71 -17.70 -9.91
N ILE A 172 -30.88 -18.12 -10.39
CA ILE A 172 -31.02 -19.20 -11.38
C ILE A 172 -30.75 -18.66 -12.79
N TYR A 173 -31.16 -17.42 -13.04
CA TYR A 173 -31.09 -16.76 -14.33
C TYR A 173 -30.23 -15.50 -14.22
N TYR A 174 -29.34 -15.31 -15.18
CA TYR A 174 -28.53 -14.10 -15.30
C TYR A 174 -28.81 -13.43 -16.63
N ARG A 175 -28.87 -12.10 -16.62
CA ARG A 175 -28.99 -11.27 -17.81
C ARG A 175 -27.80 -10.34 -17.89
N VAL A 176 -27.10 -10.39 -19.01
CA VAL A 176 -26.07 -9.42 -19.39
C VAL A 176 -26.68 -8.48 -20.40
N THR A 177 -26.67 -7.17 -20.11
CA THR A 177 -27.04 -6.16 -21.10
C THR A 177 -25.83 -5.32 -21.44
N THR A 178 -25.60 -5.08 -22.73
CA THR A 178 -24.55 -4.18 -23.20
C THR A 178 -25.15 -2.99 -23.93
N ASP A 179 -24.37 -1.93 -24.07
CA ASP A 179 -24.62 -0.95 -25.13
C ASP A 179 -24.65 -1.64 -26.51
N GLN A 180 -25.42 -1.08 -27.44
CA GLN A 180 -25.61 -1.69 -28.75
C GLN A 180 -24.29 -1.69 -29.53
N ALA A 181 -23.87 -2.89 -29.94
CA ALA A 181 -22.78 -3.02 -30.89
C ALA A 181 -23.16 -2.33 -32.22
N LYS A 182 -22.18 -1.74 -32.91
CA LYS A 182 -22.38 -1.14 -34.25
C LYS A 182 -22.79 -2.16 -35.32
N SER A 183 -22.63 -3.45 -35.04
CA SER A 183 -22.92 -4.59 -35.94
C SER A 183 -24.05 -5.47 -35.39
N ASP A 184 -24.22 -6.67 -35.96
CA ASP A 184 -25.08 -7.72 -35.40
C ASP A 184 -24.71 -8.07 -33.95
N LEU A 185 -25.62 -8.76 -33.26
CA LEU A 185 -25.40 -9.26 -31.90
C LEU A 185 -24.11 -10.10 -31.85
N VAL A 186 -23.26 -9.81 -30.87
CA VAL A 186 -22.04 -10.60 -30.64
C VAL A 186 -22.37 -11.92 -29.98
N ASP A 187 -21.62 -12.98 -30.32
CA ASP A 187 -21.70 -14.25 -29.59
C ASP A 187 -21.01 -14.12 -28.23
N MET A 188 -21.67 -14.63 -27.17
CA MET A 188 -21.27 -14.43 -25.79
C MET A 188 -21.42 -15.72 -24.99
N SER A 189 -20.34 -16.13 -24.33
CA SER A 189 -20.33 -17.21 -23.33
C SER A 189 -20.04 -16.66 -21.95
N VAL A 190 -20.72 -17.20 -20.94
CA VAL A 190 -20.58 -16.76 -19.55
C VAL A 190 -20.22 -17.95 -18.67
N GLN A 191 -19.21 -17.76 -17.83
CA GLN A 191 -18.83 -18.70 -16.79
C GLN A 191 -19.07 -18.06 -15.42
N GLY A 192 -19.83 -18.73 -14.58
CA GLY A 192 -20.03 -18.38 -13.19
C GLY A 192 -18.86 -18.87 -12.36
N ILE A 193 -18.31 -17.99 -11.53
CA ILE A 193 -17.17 -18.30 -10.68
C ILE A 193 -17.60 -18.11 -9.22
N ARG A 194 -17.37 -19.13 -8.40
CA ARG A 194 -17.47 -19.00 -6.94
C ARG A 194 -16.08 -18.88 -6.35
N TYR A 195 -15.84 -17.79 -5.65
CA TYR A 195 -14.63 -17.58 -4.89
C TYR A 195 -14.81 -18.02 -3.44
N THR A 196 -13.73 -18.45 -2.80
CA THR A 196 -13.70 -18.53 -1.34
C THR A 196 -13.35 -17.17 -0.76
N ASP A 197 -13.94 -16.87 0.40
CA ASP A 197 -13.51 -15.76 1.27
C ASP A 197 -12.09 -15.93 1.83
N LYS A 198 -11.40 -17.04 1.54
CA LYS A 198 -9.96 -17.14 1.86
C LYS A 198 -9.17 -16.17 0.96
N LEU A 199 -8.65 -15.14 1.61
CA LEU A 199 -7.52 -14.35 1.15
C LEU A 199 -6.42 -15.29 0.65
N LEU A 200 -6.16 -15.30 -0.65
CA LEU A 200 -4.92 -15.84 -1.19
C LEU A 200 -3.83 -14.82 -0.86
N MET A 201 -3.05 -15.13 0.16
CA MET A 201 -1.75 -14.50 0.28
C MET A 201 -0.94 -14.90 -0.95
N PRO A 202 -0.23 -13.96 -1.60
CA PRO A 202 0.75 -14.36 -2.59
C PRO A 202 1.71 -15.36 -1.93
N SER A 203 2.11 -16.38 -2.67
CA SER A 203 2.94 -17.50 -2.19
C SER A 203 4.35 -17.09 -1.73
N SER A 204 4.65 -15.80 -1.70
CA SER A 204 5.87 -15.18 -1.19
C SER A 204 5.64 -14.58 0.19
N SER A 205 5.49 -15.42 1.22
CA SER A 205 5.67 -14.97 2.62
C SER A 205 7.14 -15.05 2.98
N SER A 206 7.68 -14.02 3.60
CA SER A 206 9.03 -13.98 4.16
C SER A 206 8.95 -13.91 5.68
N ILE A 207 9.92 -14.51 6.36
CA ILE A 207 10.03 -14.52 7.81
C ILE A 207 11.35 -13.84 8.19
N ILE A 208 11.30 -12.91 9.15
CA ILE A 208 12.48 -12.32 9.77
C ILE A 208 12.37 -12.43 11.29
N GLN A 209 13.48 -12.64 11.95
CA GLN A 209 13.54 -12.57 13.40
C GLN A 209 13.63 -11.09 13.81
N ALA A 210 12.77 -10.68 14.72
CA ALA A 210 12.72 -9.32 15.25
C ALA A 210 13.59 -9.16 16.49
N ASP A 211 14.23 -8.00 16.60
CA ASP A 211 14.69 -7.49 17.88
C ASP A 211 13.50 -6.95 18.69
N TYR A 212 13.53 -7.17 20.00
CA TYR A 212 12.46 -6.77 20.88
C TYR A 212 12.96 -6.42 22.29
N GLN A 213 12.20 -5.57 22.97
CA GLN A 213 12.40 -5.23 24.37
C GLN A 213 11.24 -5.78 25.20
N VAL A 214 11.53 -6.30 26.39
CA VAL A 214 10.53 -6.86 27.30
C VAL A 214 10.51 -6.07 28.59
N GLU A 215 9.33 -5.67 29.01
CA GLU A 215 9.06 -5.08 30.32
C GLU A 215 7.95 -5.87 31.02
N GLU A 216 8.17 -6.21 32.29
CA GLU A 216 7.18 -6.92 33.09
C GLU A 216 6.61 -5.98 34.15
N GLN A 217 5.28 -5.87 34.19
CA GLN A 217 4.58 -5.05 35.17
C GLN A 217 3.38 -5.81 35.71
N GLU A 218 3.36 -6.00 37.03
CA GLU A 218 2.30 -6.70 37.76
C GLU A 218 2.00 -8.10 37.19
N LYS A 219 0.86 -8.25 36.48
CA LYS A 219 0.36 -9.49 35.88
C LYS A 219 0.41 -9.46 34.35
N GLN A 220 1.27 -8.61 33.79
CA GLN A 220 1.41 -8.40 32.36
C GLN A 220 2.87 -8.40 31.93
N THR A 221 3.09 -8.87 30.70
CA THR A 221 4.35 -8.71 29.98
C THR A 221 4.10 -7.82 28.78
N GLN A 222 4.87 -6.74 28.67
CA GLN A 222 4.87 -5.84 27.54
C GLN A 222 6.09 -6.14 26.67
N ILE A 223 5.87 -6.29 25.37
CA ILE A 223 6.93 -6.52 24.38
C ILE A 223 6.86 -5.40 23.36
N THR A 224 7.97 -4.70 23.15
CA THR A 224 8.08 -3.61 22.19
C THR A 224 8.99 -4.02 21.05
N ILE A 225 8.49 -3.91 19.82
CA ILE A 225 9.19 -4.20 18.57
C ILE A 225 9.36 -2.89 17.80
N THR A 226 10.60 -2.51 17.48
CA THR A 226 10.99 -1.30 16.76
C THR A 226 11.68 -1.64 15.44
N ASP A 227 12.08 -0.65 14.65
CA ASP A 227 12.93 -0.81 13.45
C ASP A 227 12.29 -1.57 12.27
N TYR A 228 10.99 -1.85 12.36
CA TYR A 228 10.17 -2.44 11.29
C TYR A 228 9.02 -1.53 10.88
N ALA A 229 9.25 -0.22 10.91
CA ALA A 229 8.24 0.76 10.52
C ALA A 229 7.71 0.45 9.12
N ASN A 230 6.41 0.62 8.93
CA ASN A 230 5.71 0.43 7.65
C ASN A 230 5.75 -0.98 7.03
N LEU A 231 6.34 -1.98 7.70
CA LEU A 231 6.43 -3.35 7.18
C LEU A 231 5.02 -4.01 7.17
N PRO A 232 4.54 -4.60 6.06
CA PRO A 232 3.21 -5.23 6.00
C PRO A 232 3.19 -6.59 6.70
N ILE A 233 3.30 -6.59 8.03
CA ILE A 233 3.32 -7.81 8.86
C ILE A 233 1.94 -8.45 8.86
N THR A 234 1.91 -9.76 8.60
CA THR A 234 0.71 -10.60 8.50
C THR A 234 0.57 -11.57 9.69
N LYS A 235 1.70 -11.97 10.28
CA LYS A 235 1.73 -12.86 11.45
C LYS A 235 2.90 -12.53 12.36
N LEU A 236 2.65 -12.61 13.67
CA LEU A 236 3.68 -12.59 14.71
C LEU A 236 3.81 -14.02 15.25
N ILE A 237 5.00 -14.59 15.23
CA ILE A 237 5.27 -15.94 15.71
C ILE A 237 6.17 -15.82 16.94
N LEU A 238 5.64 -16.19 18.10
CA LEU A 238 6.35 -16.13 19.37
C LEU A 238 6.82 -17.53 19.73
N HIS A 239 8.13 -17.67 19.87
CA HIS A 239 8.78 -18.91 20.30
C HIS A 239 8.97 -18.85 21.81
N ALA A 240 8.28 -19.74 22.52
CA ALA A 240 8.38 -19.84 23.98
C ALA A 240 8.26 -21.29 24.41
N ASP A 241 8.80 -21.64 25.57
CA ASP A 241 8.73 -23.01 26.06
C ASP A 241 7.40 -23.37 26.74
N GLY A 242 7.03 -24.64 26.63
CA GLY A 242 5.92 -25.24 27.37
C GLY A 242 4.55 -25.17 26.70
N ARG A 243 3.51 -25.27 27.55
CA ARG A 243 2.10 -25.24 27.14
C ARG A 243 1.43 -24.02 27.76
N PHE A 244 0.88 -23.14 26.94
CA PHE A 244 0.24 -21.93 27.44
C PHE A 244 -0.97 -21.52 26.60
N PHE A 245 -1.78 -20.67 27.21
CA PHE A 245 -2.85 -19.91 26.60
C PHE A 245 -2.86 -18.53 27.26
N ARG A 246 -2.74 -17.48 26.45
CA ARG A 246 -2.64 -16.09 26.89
C ARG A 246 -3.54 -15.21 26.03
N ASN A 247 -4.18 -14.24 26.67
CA ASN A 247 -4.80 -13.14 25.94
C ASN A 247 -3.72 -12.10 25.64
N VAL A 248 -3.67 -11.64 24.39
CA VAL A 248 -2.68 -10.68 23.92
C VAL A 248 -3.39 -9.51 23.27
N THR A 249 -2.93 -8.30 23.57
CA THR A 249 -3.31 -7.10 22.82
C THR A 249 -2.13 -6.70 21.94
N VAL A 250 -2.38 -6.41 20.67
CA VAL A 250 -1.39 -5.92 19.70
C VAL A 250 -1.74 -4.48 19.37
N ASP A 251 -0.87 -3.55 19.75
CA ASP A 251 -1.06 -2.12 19.55
C ASP A 251 -0.05 -1.57 18.55
N TYR A 252 -0.55 -0.77 17.60
CA TYR A 252 0.28 -0.06 16.63
C TYR A 252 0.35 1.43 16.98
N TYR A 253 1.56 1.98 16.93
CA TYR A 253 1.84 3.38 17.23
C TYR A 253 2.45 4.10 16.03
N SER A 254 1.98 5.32 15.77
CA SER A 254 2.58 6.28 14.84
C SER A 254 2.95 7.54 15.62
N LEU A 255 4.23 7.96 15.58
CA LEU A 255 4.75 9.12 16.33
C LEU A 255 4.25 9.15 17.80
N ASP A 256 4.39 8.02 18.50
CA ASP A 256 3.91 7.76 19.88
C ASP A 256 2.39 7.83 20.13
N MET A 257 1.58 8.08 19.11
CA MET A 257 0.13 7.95 19.20
C MET A 257 -0.33 6.55 18.81
N LYS A 258 -1.01 5.90 19.75
CA LYS A 258 -1.70 4.64 19.50
C LYS A 258 -2.86 4.86 18.55
N PHE A 259 -2.85 4.21 17.39
CA PHE A 259 -3.89 4.40 16.37
C PHE A 259 -4.71 3.14 16.06
N LYS A 260 -4.20 1.95 16.43
CA LYS A 260 -4.90 0.68 16.22
C LYS A 260 -4.60 -0.33 17.33
N THR A 261 -5.60 -1.16 17.63
CA THR A 261 -5.52 -2.25 18.61
C THR A 261 -6.20 -3.50 18.09
N TYR A 262 -5.54 -4.63 18.27
CA TYR A 262 -6.13 -5.96 18.10
C TYR A 262 -6.09 -6.76 19.38
N ARG A 263 -7.16 -7.51 19.61
CA ARG A 263 -7.19 -8.54 20.64
C ARG A 263 -7.02 -9.88 19.97
N ALA A 264 -6.09 -10.66 20.48
CA ALA A 264 -5.78 -11.98 20.00
C ALA A 264 -5.60 -12.95 21.17
N THR A 265 -5.55 -14.21 20.82
CA THR A 265 -5.18 -15.28 21.74
C THR A 265 -3.89 -15.90 21.24
N LEU A 266 -2.94 -16.06 22.14
CA LEU A 266 -1.68 -16.73 21.92
C LEU A 266 -1.72 -18.07 22.65
N SER A 267 -1.61 -19.17 21.92
CA SER A 267 -1.64 -20.50 22.49
C SER A 267 -0.63 -21.41 21.81
N GLN A 268 -0.03 -22.30 22.60
CA GLN A 268 0.94 -23.28 22.13
C GLN A 268 0.78 -24.58 22.90
N THR A 269 0.96 -25.70 22.21
CA THR A 269 1.26 -27.01 22.81
C THR A 269 2.71 -27.40 22.51
N PRO A 270 3.32 -28.32 23.28
CA PRO A 270 4.69 -28.78 22.99
C PRO A 270 4.86 -29.36 21.57
N GLU A 271 3.79 -29.85 20.97
CA GLU A 271 3.77 -30.39 19.60
C GLU A 271 3.81 -29.29 18.53
N MET A 272 3.37 -28.06 18.85
CA MET A 272 3.32 -26.92 17.92
C MET A 272 4.67 -26.20 17.80
N GLY A 273 5.53 -26.29 18.83
CA GLY A 273 6.85 -25.63 18.88
C GLY A 273 6.82 -24.10 19.03
N SER A 274 5.78 -23.42 18.53
CA SER A 274 5.59 -21.97 18.62
C SER A 274 4.11 -21.57 18.72
N GLY A 275 3.84 -20.39 19.27
CA GLY A 275 2.52 -19.77 19.24
C GLY A 275 2.47 -18.66 18.20
N ALA A 276 1.37 -18.55 17.45
CA ALA A 276 1.25 -17.54 16.41
C ALA A 276 0.02 -16.65 16.59
N ILE A 277 0.20 -15.35 16.34
CA ILE A 277 -0.86 -14.35 16.28
C ILE A 277 -1.01 -13.95 14.80
N LYS A 278 -2.13 -14.36 14.20
CA LYS A 278 -2.49 -13.90 12.86
C LYS A 278 -3.14 -12.53 12.95
N LEU A 279 -2.65 -11.57 12.17
CA LEU A 279 -3.21 -10.24 12.10
C LEU A 279 -4.35 -10.22 11.07
N PRO A 280 -5.49 -9.59 11.38
CA PRO A 280 -6.64 -9.59 10.48
C PRO A 280 -6.43 -8.65 9.28
N GLU A 281 -5.59 -7.63 9.43
CA GLU A 281 -5.27 -6.62 8.43
C GLU A 281 -3.76 -6.32 8.51
N THR A 282 -3.13 -6.02 7.38
CA THR A 282 -1.74 -5.54 7.31
C THR A 282 -1.72 -4.02 7.39
N PHE A 283 -0.82 -3.45 8.21
CA PHE A 283 -0.62 -2.01 8.33
C PHE A 283 0.75 -1.63 7.80
N THR A 284 0.84 -0.45 7.18
CA THR A 284 2.08 0.11 6.65
C THR A 284 2.28 1.57 7.05
N ASP A 285 1.64 1.99 8.15
CA ASP A 285 1.73 3.34 8.73
C ASP A 285 1.89 3.26 10.25
N TYR A 286 2.99 2.65 10.68
CA TYR A 286 3.35 2.52 12.10
C TYR A 286 4.87 2.59 12.25
N GLN A 287 5.32 2.94 13.46
CA GLN A 287 6.73 3.01 13.82
C GLN A 287 7.15 1.94 14.82
N LYS A 288 6.24 1.53 15.71
CA LYS A 288 6.46 0.45 16.67
C LYS A 288 5.20 -0.36 16.91
N ILE A 289 5.41 -1.62 17.27
CA ILE A 289 4.37 -2.56 17.69
C ILE A 289 4.60 -2.87 19.16
N VAL A 290 3.52 -2.86 19.93
CA VAL A 290 3.55 -3.19 21.36
C VAL A 290 2.58 -4.34 21.61
N LEU A 291 3.11 -5.45 22.11
CA LEU A 291 2.31 -6.60 22.57
C LEU A 291 2.13 -6.51 24.08
N THR A 292 0.89 -6.65 24.55
CA THR A 292 0.58 -6.77 25.98
C THR A 292 -0.01 -8.14 26.25
N ILE A 293 0.79 -9.01 26.87
CA ILE A 293 0.40 -10.37 27.25
C ILE A 293 -0.16 -10.32 28.67
N SER A 294 -1.40 -10.79 28.83
CA SER A 294 -2.03 -10.95 30.14
C SER A 294 -1.61 -12.28 30.77
N ASN A 295 -0.71 -12.25 31.76
CA ASN A 295 -0.20 -13.46 32.42
C ASN A 295 -1.16 -14.00 33.48
N GLY A 296 -1.93 -13.12 34.12
CA GLY A 296 -2.76 -13.47 35.26
C GLY A 296 -1.90 -13.91 36.45
N ASP A 297 -2.21 -15.06 37.04
CA ASP A 297 -1.41 -15.62 38.15
C ASP A 297 -0.26 -16.52 37.66
N ASN A 298 -0.07 -16.65 36.35
CA ASN A 298 1.03 -17.43 35.80
C ASN A 298 2.30 -16.59 35.70
N ALA A 299 3.44 -17.27 35.68
CA ALA A 299 4.71 -16.63 35.34
C ALA A 299 4.68 -16.07 33.91
N PRO A 300 5.47 -15.00 33.64
CA PRO A 300 5.81 -14.55 32.30
C PRO A 300 6.28 -15.69 31.39
N LEU A 301 6.07 -15.55 30.09
CA LEU A 301 6.55 -16.53 29.11
C LEU A 301 8.07 -16.39 28.94
N ASP A 302 8.78 -17.50 28.95
CA ASP A 302 10.20 -17.56 28.61
C ASP A 302 10.35 -17.56 27.09
N LEU A 303 10.51 -16.36 26.51
CA LEU A 303 10.55 -16.12 25.07
C LEU A 303 11.98 -16.26 24.55
N SER A 304 12.17 -17.09 23.51
CA SER A 304 13.46 -17.27 22.85
C SER A 304 13.62 -16.34 21.65
N SER A 305 12.57 -16.19 20.83
CA SER A 305 12.57 -15.28 19.68
C SER A 305 11.14 -14.89 19.28
N ILE A 306 11.06 -13.81 18.50
CA ILE A 306 9.83 -13.38 17.83
C ILE A 306 10.14 -13.26 16.35
N ASP A 307 9.39 -13.99 15.52
CA ASP A 307 9.48 -13.88 14.08
C ASP A 307 8.30 -13.09 13.52
N LEU A 308 8.58 -12.28 12.51
CA LEU A 308 7.61 -11.50 11.75
C LEU A 308 7.43 -12.14 10.37
N GLU A 309 6.22 -12.62 10.08
CA GLU A 309 5.84 -13.05 8.74
C GLU A 309 5.25 -11.85 7.99
N TYR A 310 5.79 -11.53 6.82
CA TYR A 310 5.31 -10.44 5.97
C TYR A 310 5.33 -10.85 4.49
N THR A 311 4.66 -10.06 3.67
CA THR A 311 4.64 -10.24 2.22
C THR A 311 5.34 -9.03 1.60
N PRO A 312 6.52 -9.20 0.96
CA PRO A 312 7.23 -8.09 0.35
C PRO A 312 6.48 -7.59 -0.89
N ASP A 313 6.46 -6.27 -1.05
CA ASP A 313 6.15 -5.64 -2.34
C ASP A 313 7.35 -5.73 -3.28
N TYR A 314 7.11 -5.52 -4.56
CA TYR A 314 8.15 -5.60 -5.59
C TYR A 314 8.23 -4.28 -6.35
N LEU A 315 9.45 -3.79 -6.58
CA LEU A 315 9.68 -2.60 -7.39
C LEU A 315 10.20 -3.00 -8.76
N TYR A 316 9.53 -2.52 -9.80
CA TYR A 316 9.88 -2.72 -11.20
C TYR A 316 10.33 -1.42 -11.84
N PHE A 317 11.44 -1.44 -12.56
CA PHE A 317 11.99 -0.26 -13.23
C PHE A 317 12.60 -0.60 -14.59
N GLU A 318 12.61 0.37 -15.50
CA GLU A 318 13.17 0.17 -16.84
C GLU A 318 14.70 0.08 -16.79
N ASN A 319 15.26 -0.85 -17.58
CA ASN A 319 16.70 -0.95 -17.72
C ASN A 319 17.25 0.17 -18.62
N GLN A 320 18.49 0.59 -18.37
CA GLN A 320 19.16 1.64 -19.13
C GLN A 320 20.53 1.13 -19.59
N THR A 321 21.05 1.73 -20.67
CA THR A 321 22.29 1.28 -21.34
C THR A 321 23.52 1.34 -20.43
N ASP A 322 23.53 2.17 -19.39
CA ASP A 322 24.63 2.34 -18.44
C ASP A 322 24.60 1.36 -17.25
N GLY A 323 23.48 0.66 -17.05
CA GLY A 323 23.33 -0.46 -16.11
C GLY A 323 23.58 -0.15 -14.63
N THR A 324 23.73 1.12 -14.25
CA THR A 324 24.07 1.54 -12.89
C THR A 324 22.95 2.37 -12.30
N PHE A 325 22.38 1.89 -11.20
CA PHE A 325 21.22 2.52 -10.57
C PHE A 325 21.46 2.76 -9.08
N ARG A 326 20.92 3.87 -8.58
CA ARG A 326 20.92 4.24 -7.17
C ARG A 326 19.50 4.49 -6.71
N LEU A 327 19.16 3.94 -5.56
CA LEU A 327 17.93 4.20 -4.84
C LEU A 327 18.16 5.33 -3.83
N GLN A 328 17.20 6.25 -3.70
CA GLN A 328 17.13 7.24 -2.64
C GLN A 328 15.77 7.17 -1.94
N LEU A 329 15.74 7.41 -0.63
CA LEU A 329 14.53 7.42 0.21
C LEU A 329 14.75 8.25 1.48
N GLY A 330 13.71 8.47 2.28
CA GLY A 330 13.71 9.19 3.56
C GLY A 330 13.23 10.64 3.48
N ASP A 331 13.00 11.18 2.28
CA ASP A 331 12.57 12.57 2.11
C ASP A 331 11.04 12.71 2.26
N GLU A 332 10.58 13.20 3.41
CA GLU A 332 9.13 13.41 3.66
C GLU A 332 8.51 14.51 2.77
N SER A 333 9.32 15.36 2.15
CA SER A 333 8.83 16.49 1.34
C SER A 333 8.41 16.10 -0.08
N VAL A 334 8.70 14.87 -0.52
CA VAL A 334 8.37 14.40 -1.86
C VAL A 334 7.12 13.49 -1.84
N GLU A 335 6.25 13.72 -2.81
CA GLU A 335 5.06 12.89 -3.05
C GLU A 335 5.40 11.63 -3.87
N ALA A 336 4.51 10.64 -3.88
CA ALA A 336 4.66 9.46 -4.74
C ALA A 336 4.69 9.87 -6.22
N PRO A 337 5.68 9.40 -7.01
CA PRO A 337 5.76 9.76 -8.42
C PRO A 337 4.72 8.98 -9.23
N VAL A 338 4.24 9.57 -10.33
CA VAL A 338 3.28 8.96 -11.25
C VAL A 338 3.95 8.81 -12.62
N TYR A 339 4.15 7.57 -13.03
CA TYR A 339 4.85 7.21 -14.27
C TYR A 339 3.96 6.41 -15.22
N ASP A 340 4.19 6.57 -16.53
CA ASP A 340 3.45 5.84 -17.56
C ASP A 340 3.67 4.31 -17.48
N ILE A 341 4.86 3.87 -17.05
CA ILE A 341 5.17 2.44 -16.82
C ILE A 341 4.15 1.78 -15.86
N GLY A 342 3.56 2.54 -14.95
CA GLY A 342 2.54 2.05 -14.01
C GLY A 342 1.27 1.55 -14.69
N TYR A 343 0.92 2.05 -15.88
CA TYR A 343 -0.23 1.57 -16.65
C TYR A 343 -0.02 0.17 -17.25
N PHE A 344 1.23 -0.29 -17.35
CA PHE A 344 1.61 -1.58 -17.94
C PHE A 344 2.02 -2.61 -16.88
N LYS A 345 1.70 -2.36 -15.60
CA LYS A 345 2.14 -3.18 -14.46
C LYS A 345 1.86 -4.68 -14.61
N ASP A 346 0.68 -5.05 -15.13
CA ASP A 346 0.27 -6.45 -15.25
C ASP A 346 1.06 -7.19 -16.35
N GLU A 347 1.37 -6.50 -17.45
CA GLU A 347 2.20 -7.05 -18.52
C GLU A 347 3.66 -7.21 -18.07
N ILE A 348 4.22 -6.17 -17.44
CA ILE A 348 5.61 -6.13 -17.01
C ILE A 348 5.83 -7.19 -15.91
N SER A 349 4.98 -7.22 -14.88
CA SER A 349 5.11 -8.17 -13.77
C SER A 349 4.95 -9.63 -14.20
N ALA A 350 4.17 -9.91 -15.26
CA ALA A 350 4.02 -11.26 -15.79
C ALA A 350 5.27 -11.79 -16.52
N LYS A 351 6.11 -10.89 -17.05
CA LYS A 351 7.30 -11.24 -17.86
C LYS A 351 8.61 -11.08 -17.09
N THR A 352 8.63 -10.29 -16.03
CA THR A 352 9.84 -9.94 -15.30
C THR A 352 9.92 -10.66 -13.96
N GLN A 353 10.93 -11.50 -13.81
CA GLN A 353 11.29 -12.13 -12.54
C GLN A 353 12.29 -11.28 -11.75
N VAL A 354 12.41 -11.53 -10.45
CA VAL A 354 13.42 -10.88 -9.59
C VAL A 354 14.81 -11.14 -10.17
N ASN A 355 15.47 -10.06 -10.57
CA ASN A 355 16.78 -10.09 -11.21
C ASN A 355 17.74 -9.03 -10.64
N SER A 356 17.31 -8.32 -9.61
CA SER A 356 18.06 -7.23 -8.99
C SER A 356 17.96 -7.32 -7.47
N LYS A 357 18.91 -6.71 -6.78
CA LYS A 357 18.90 -6.57 -5.32
C LYS A 357 19.43 -5.19 -4.93
N VAL A 358 18.96 -4.68 -3.80
CA VAL A 358 19.46 -3.43 -3.23
C VAL A 358 20.62 -3.77 -2.30
N ALA A 359 21.72 -3.04 -2.46
CA ALA A 359 22.88 -3.12 -1.56
C ALA A 359 22.56 -2.49 -0.20
N HIS A 360 23.54 -2.43 0.69
CA HIS A 360 23.37 -1.78 1.99
C HIS A 360 22.98 -0.30 1.84
N VAL A 361 22.05 0.14 2.68
CA VAL A 361 21.53 1.51 2.68
C VAL A 361 22.43 2.38 3.56
N GLU A 362 22.88 3.50 3.00
CA GLU A 362 23.75 4.46 3.67
C GLU A 362 23.03 5.81 3.84
N LYS A 363 23.22 6.45 4.99
CA LYS A 363 22.71 7.81 5.22
C LYS A 363 23.55 8.83 4.45
N ILE A 364 22.88 9.76 3.76
CA ILE A 364 23.49 10.93 3.13
C ILE A 364 23.37 12.11 4.09
N ASP A 365 24.50 12.70 4.47
CA ASP A 365 24.51 14.03 5.06
C ASP A 365 24.44 15.06 3.91
N LYS A 366 23.33 15.81 3.82
CA LYS A 366 23.12 16.88 2.82
C LYS A 366 24.11 18.06 2.93
N SER A 367 25.18 17.96 3.73
CA SER A 367 26.10 19.09 3.96
C SER A 367 26.93 19.46 2.73
N ASP A 368 27.10 18.56 1.75
CA ASP A 368 28.12 18.76 0.70
C ASP A 368 27.56 18.91 -0.73
N GLU A 369 26.32 18.50 -1.04
CA GLU A 369 25.77 18.57 -2.42
C GLU A 369 24.89 19.82 -2.69
N GLU A 370 24.34 20.49 -1.68
CA GLU A 370 23.41 21.62 -1.85
C GLU A 370 24.07 23.01 -1.93
N LEU A 371 25.41 23.08 -1.97
CA LEU A 371 26.15 24.32 -2.20
C LEU A 371 26.26 24.71 -3.69
N LEU A 372 25.89 23.82 -4.62
CA LEU A 372 26.06 24.05 -6.05
C LEU A 372 24.77 24.24 -6.86
N ASP A 373 23.59 23.84 -6.34
CA ASP A 373 22.35 23.84 -7.16
C ASP A 373 21.14 24.56 -6.55
N SER A 374 21.29 25.20 -5.37
CA SER A 374 20.27 26.18 -4.95
C SER A 374 20.39 27.44 -5.80
N SER A 375 19.59 27.46 -6.88
CA SER A 375 19.30 28.62 -7.72
C SER A 375 19.42 29.91 -6.93
N MET A 376 20.29 30.81 -7.39
CA MET A 376 20.57 32.12 -6.84
C MET A 376 19.29 32.92 -6.48
N SER A 377 18.16 32.57 -7.10
CA SER A 377 16.83 33.14 -6.83
C SER A 377 16.28 32.83 -5.43
N ASP A 378 16.48 31.62 -4.88
CA ASP A 378 15.92 31.27 -3.55
C ASP A 378 16.76 31.82 -2.42
N ARG A 379 18.07 31.94 -2.63
CA ARG A 379 18.97 32.72 -1.77
C ARG A 379 18.61 34.21 -1.80
N LEU A 380 18.30 34.78 -2.97
CA LEU A 380 17.84 36.17 -3.09
C LEU A 380 16.49 36.40 -2.41
N LYS A 381 15.52 35.49 -2.57
CA LYS A 381 14.21 35.58 -1.91
C LYS A 381 14.34 35.51 -0.38
N ARG A 382 15.17 34.60 0.16
CA ARG A 382 15.44 34.52 1.61
C ARG A 382 16.17 35.76 2.13
N THR A 383 17.17 36.27 1.41
CA THR A 383 17.87 37.50 1.84
C THR A 383 17.02 38.76 1.70
N LEU A 384 16.18 38.87 0.67
CA LEU A 384 15.21 39.96 0.52
C LEU A 384 14.15 39.91 1.61
N LEU A 385 13.59 38.73 1.91
CA LEU A 385 12.60 38.57 2.98
C LEU A 385 13.20 38.96 4.34
N ASN A 386 14.41 38.47 4.65
CA ASN A 386 15.12 38.84 5.87
C ASN A 386 15.44 40.34 5.91
N GLY A 387 15.81 40.93 4.78
CA GLY A 387 16.03 42.38 4.64
C GLY A 387 14.76 43.18 4.91
N VAL A 388 13.61 42.76 4.38
CA VAL A 388 12.29 43.39 4.61
C VAL A 388 11.89 43.30 6.07
N ILE A 389 12.11 42.16 6.74
CA ILE A 389 11.82 41.98 8.17
C ILE A 389 12.69 42.93 9.02
N ILE A 390 13.98 43.02 8.72
CA ILE A 390 14.89 43.93 9.42
C ILE A 390 14.48 45.39 9.21
N LEU A 391 14.11 45.76 7.98
CA LEU A 391 13.70 47.12 7.63
C LEU A 391 12.37 47.49 8.33
N ALA A 392 11.40 46.57 8.36
CA ALA A 392 10.15 46.74 9.09
C ALA A 392 10.39 46.90 10.60
N GLY A 393 11.29 46.10 11.16
CA GLY A 393 11.74 46.23 12.55
C GLY A 393 12.38 47.59 12.83
N ALA A 394 13.27 48.06 11.96
CA ALA A 394 13.92 49.36 12.08
C ALA A 394 12.93 50.53 12.01
N VAL A 395 11.94 50.46 11.10
CA VAL A 395 10.87 51.46 10.99
C VAL A 395 10.01 51.50 12.26
N LEU A 396 9.64 50.35 12.81
CA LEU A 396 8.88 50.28 14.06
C LEU A 396 9.66 50.85 15.25
N ILE A 397 10.96 50.56 15.33
CA ILE A 397 11.87 51.14 16.34
C ILE A 397 11.94 52.66 16.17
N PHE A 398 12.10 53.15 14.95
CA PHE A 398 12.17 54.59 14.66
C PHE A 398 10.88 55.32 15.03
N ILE A 399 9.71 54.77 14.67
CA ILE A 399 8.40 55.32 15.05
C ILE A 399 8.26 55.34 16.58
N SER A 400 8.65 54.27 17.26
CA SER A 400 8.60 54.18 18.72
C SER A 400 9.49 55.23 19.40
N LEU A 401 10.73 55.42 18.91
CA LEU A 401 11.64 56.44 19.43
C LEU A 401 11.14 57.86 19.18
N LYS A 402 10.54 58.13 18.01
CA LYS A 402 9.94 59.43 17.68
C LYS A 402 8.72 59.73 18.56
N ALA A 403 7.88 58.74 18.84
CA ALA A 403 6.71 58.87 19.70
C ALA A 403 7.08 59.16 21.16
N VAL A 404 8.22 58.64 21.65
CA VAL A 404 8.73 58.92 23.00
C VAL A 404 9.35 60.32 23.12
N LYS A 405 9.91 60.87 22.04
CA LYS A 405 10.55 62.20 22.04
C LYS A 405 9.57 63.38 21.93
N ASN A 406 8.32 63.11 21.53
CA ASN A 406 7.23 64.09 21.39
C ASN A 406 6.24 64.08 22.58
N LYS A 407 6.61 63.46 23.70
CA LYS A 407 5.99 63.62 25.02
C LYS A 407 7.01 64.27 25.94
#